data_AF-A0A8T2TUK8-F1
#
_entry.id   AF-A0A8T2TUK8-F1
#
_cell.length_a   1.000
_cell.length_b   1.000
_cell.length_c   1.000
_cell.angle_alpha   90.00
_cell.angle_beta   90.00
_cell.angle_gamma   90.00
#
_symmetry.space_group_name_H-M   'P 1'
#
loop_
_entity.id
_entity.type
_entity.pdbx_description
1 polymer ?
#
loop_
_entity_poly.entity_id
_entity_poly.type
_entity_poly.pdbx_seq_one_letter_code
_entity_poly.pdbx_strand_id
1 'polypeptide(L)'
;MHHFQHKSYNPFTCDCHSFVFSFLNKVAYQGFINWNIITVVLLIFAKGQWVSKWAIVRAFGPFLLVMCVGLFVAGWPFIVGLAAFDGLLIAWFLFTSYVCNDLMDC
;
A
#
# COMPACT_ATOMS: atom_id res chain seq x y z
N MET A 1 12.86 -17.50 2.62
CA MET A 1 12.97 -16.56 1.49
C MET A 1 12.66 -17.27 0.17
N HIS A 2 12.97 -18.57 0.04
CA HIS A 2 12.50 -19.44 -1.05
C HIS A 2 10.99 -19.36 -1.35
N HIS A 3 10.17 -19.13 -0.32
CA HIS A 3 8.71 -18.94 -0.43
C HIS A 3 8.26 -17.93 -1.50
N PHE A 4 9.04 -16.86 -1.72
CA PHE A 4 8.71 -15.80 -2.70
C PHE A 4 9.31 -16.03 -4.10
N GLN A 5 10.24 -16.98 -4.27
CA GLN A 5 10.99 -17.13 -5.53
C GLN A 5 10.14 -17.66 -6.71
N HIS A 6 9.04 -18.35 -6.41
CA HIS A 6 8.16 -18.95 -7.41
C HIS A 6 6.75 -18.34 -7.40
N LYS A 7 6.55 -17.20 -6.71
CA LYS A 7 5.27 -16.50 -6.62
C LYS A 7 5.23 -15.36 -7.64
N SER A 8 4.10 -15.20 -8.31
CA SER A 8 3.88 -14.08 -9.23
C SER A 8 3.68 -12.79 -8.44
N TYR A 9 4.35 -11.72 -8.88
CA TYR A 9 4.17 -10.40 -8.28
C TYR A 9 2.75 -9.88 -8.52
N ASN A 10 2.08 -9.48 -7.45
CA ASN A 10 0.79 -8.81 -7.51
C ASN A 10 0.78 -7.63 -6.52
N PRO A 11 0.54 -6.38 -6.98
CA PRO A 11 0.56 -5.20 -6.10
C PRO A 11 -0.38 -5.28 -4.89
N PHE A 12 -1.45 -6.08 -4.95
CA PHE A 12 -2.44 -6.17 -3.89
C PHE A 12 -2.33 -7.39 -3.00
N THR A 13 -1.55 -8.41 -3.38
CA THR A 13 -1.51 -9.68 -2.62
C THR A 13 -0.11 -10.22 -2.46
N CYS A 14 0.79 -9.97 -3.41
CA CYS A 14 2.15 -10.47 -3.33
C CYS A 14 3.17 -9.47 -3.86
N ASP A 15 3.57 -8.56 -2.98
CA ASP A 15 4.49 -7.47 -3.30
C ASP A 15 5.77 -7.54 -2.42
N CYS A 16 6.59 -6.49 -2.51
CA CYS A 16 7.80 -6.38 -1.69
C CYS A 16 7.49 -6.19 -0.19
N HIS A 17 6.34 -5.63 0.18
CA HIS A 17 5.95 -5.49 1.59
C HIS A 17 5.55 -6.83 2.20
N SER A 18 5.06 -7.78 1.40
CA SER A 18 4.86 -9.17 1.85
C SER A 18 6.14 -9.84 2.35
N PHE A 19 7.26 -9.56 1.67
CA PHE A 19 8.58 -9.98 2.14
C PHE A 19 8.98 -9.28 3.44
N VAL A 20 8.72 -7.97 3.56
CA VAL A 20 9.06 -7.18 4.75
C VAL A 20 8.34 -7.70 5.99
N PHE A 21 7.01 -7.82 5.99
CA PHE A 21 6.31 -8.29 7.19
C PHE A 21 6.68 -9.74 7.54
N SER A 22 6.93 -10.59 6.54
CA SER A 22 7.42 -11.97 6.75
C SER A 22 8.80 -12.00 7.40
N PHE A 23 9.67 -11.06 7.07
CA PHE A 23 10.97 -10.92 7.74
C PHE A 23 10.81 -10.37 9.17
N LEU A 24 9.99 -9.33 9.37
CA LEU A 24 9.73 -8.75 10.68
C LEU A 24 9.17 -9.78 11.68
N ASN A 25 8.28 -10.66 11.22
CA ASN A 25 7.76 -11.77 12.03
C ASN A 25 8.84 -12.77 12.42
N LYS A 26 9.77 -13.10 11.51
CA LYS A 26 10.86 -14.05 11.80
C LYS A 26 11.85 -13.54 12.83
N VAL A 27 12.12 -12.24 12.83
CA VAL A 27 13.05 -11.62 13.79
C VAL A 27 12.33 -11.10 15.03
N ALA A 28 11.01 -11.33 15.16
CA ALA A 28 10.17 -10.80 16.23
C ALA A 28 10.42 -9.29 16.48
N TYR A 29 10.39 -8.49 15.41
CA TYR A 29 10.73 -7.07 15.49
C TYR A 29 9.84 -6.33 16.50
N GLN A 30 10.48 -5.61 17.43
CA GLN A 30 9.84 -4.96 18.59
C GLN A 30 9.03 -5.91 19.50
N GLY A 31 9.33 -7.21 19.48
CA GLY A 31 8.62 -8.23 20.28
C GLY A 31 7.30 -8.72 19.67
N PHE A 32 6.94 -8.26 18.47
CA PHE A 32 5.72 -8.67 17.77
C PHE A 32 6.02 -9.69 16.66
N ILE A 33 5.13 -10.67 16.50
CA ILE A 33 5.21 -11.74 15.48
C ILE A 33 3.99 -11.78 14.54
N ASN A 34 3.13 -10.76 14.63
CA ASN A 34 1.89 -10.61 13.87
C ASN A 34 1.92 -9.37 12.96
N TRP A 35 3.10 -9.01 12.45
CA TRP A 35 3.24 -8.02 11.40
C TRP A 35 2.48 -8.47 10.16
N ASN A 36 1.67 -7.57 9.62
CA ASN A 36 0.97 -7.72 8.36
C ASN A 36 1.19 -6.44 7.53
N ILE A 37 0.69 -6.43 6.30
CA ILE A 37 0.87 -5.28 5.40
C ILE A 37 0.29 -3.98 5.99
N ILE A 38 -0.83 -4.04 6.72
CA ILE A 38 -1.44 -2.87 7.35
C ILE A 38 -0.55 -2.30 8.45
N THR A 39 0.01 -3.14 9.34
CA THR A 39 0.89 -2.66 10.41
C THR A 39 2.22 -2.15 9.86
N VAL A 40 2.72 -2.71 8.76
CA VAL A 40 3.88 -2.16 8.04
C VAL A 40 3.56 -0.79 7.44
N VAL A 41 2.40 -0.62 6.78
CA VAL A 41 1.97 0.68 6.24
C VAL A 41 1.85 1.72 7.35
N LEU A 42 1.25 1.37 8.49
CA LEU A 42 1.16 2.25 9.66
C LEU A 42 2.55 2.60 10.23
N LEU A 43 3.47 1.64 10.28
CA LEU A 43 4.85 1.87 10.71
C LEU A 43 5.57 2.85 9.77
N ILE A 44 5.40 2.69 8.45
CA ILE A 44 5.96 3.60 7.44
C ILE A 44 5.32 5.00 7.58
N PHE A 45 4.02 5.09 7.80
CA PHE A 45 3.35 6.38 8.00
C PHE A 45 3.83 7.10 9.27
N ALA A 46 4.03 6.35 10.36
CA ALA A 46 4.41 6.92 11.65
C ALA A 46 5.91 7.25 11.75
N LYS A 47 6.79 6.42 11.16
CA LYS A 47 8.25 6.52 11.32
C LYS A 47 9.00 6.78 10.01
N GLY A 48 8.33 6.76 8.87
CA GLY A 48 8.92 7.00 7.56
C GLY A 48 9.54 8.40 7.47
N GLN A 49 10.69 8.46 6.82
CA GLN A 49 11.41 9.72 6.58
C GLN A 49 11.64 9.88 5.09
N TRP A 50 11.52 11.11 4.60
CA TRP A 50 11.81 11.43 3.22
C TRP A 50 13.32 11.48 3.00
N VAL A 51 13.79 10.82 1.94
CA VAL A 51 15.21 10.83 1.57
C VAL A 51 15.67 12.23 1.17
N SER A 52 14.79 13.04 0.57
CA SER A 52 15.03 14.45 0.28
C SER A 52 13.73 15.19 -0.03
N LYS A 53 13.76 16.53 0.01
CA LYS A 53 12.62 17.36 -0.46
C LYS A 53 12.27 17.07 -1.93
N TRP A 54 13.27 16.81 -2.76
CA TRP A 54 13.07 16.42 -4.17
C TRP A 54 12.35 15.08 -4.33
N ALA A 55 12.56 14.13 -3.41
CA ALA A 55 11.84 12.85 -3.42
C ALA A 55 10.34 13.04 -3.20
N ILE A 56 9.93 14.02 -2.37
CA ILE A 56 8.51 14.38 -2.16
C ILE A 56 7.90 14.86 -3.47
N VAL A 57 8.55 15.82 -4.14
CA VAL A 57 8.06 16.38 -5.41
C VAL A 57 7.99 15.30 -6.49
N ARG A 58 9.00 14.42 -6.56
CA ARG A 58 8.99 13.30 -7.49
C ARG A 58 7.87 12.30 -7.22
N ALA A 59 7.55 12.03 -5.95
CA ALA A 59 6.51 11.09 -5.54
C ALA A 59 5.09 11.64 -5.82
N PHE A 60 4.83 12.91 -5.45
CA PHE A 60 3.48 13.48 -5.55
C PHE A 60 3.24 14.33 -6.80
N GLY A 61 4.29 14.82 -7.46
CA GLY A 61 4.18 15.74 -8.60
C GLY A 61 3.32 15.20 -9.75
N PRO A 62 3.57 13.97 -10.25
CA PRO A 62 2.74 13.39 -11.31
C PRO A 62 1.27 13.24 -10.90
N PHE A 63 1.00 12.81 -9.65
CA PHE A 63 -0.35 12.68 -9.12
C PHE A 63 -1.06 14.03 -9.05
N LEU A 64 -0.41 15.06 -8.50
CA LEU A 64 -0.97 16.42 -8.42
C LEU A 64 -1.27 16.99 -9.81
N LEU A 65 -0.41 16.75 -10.80
CA LEU A 65 -0.65 17.17 -12.18
C LEU A 65 -1.92 16.53 -12.74
N VAL A 66 -2.05 15.20 -12.60
CA VAL A 66 -3.25 14.48 -13.05
C VAL A 66 -4.50 14.97 -12.33
N MET A 67 -4.41 15.25 -11.02
CA MET A 67 -5.52 15.84 -10.26
C MET A 67 -5.94 17.21 -10.77
N CYS A 68 -4.98 18.09 -11.07
CA CYS A 68 -5.26 19.41 -11.64
C CYS A 68 -5.92 19.30 -13.02
N VAL A 69 -5.41 18.43 -13.90
CA VAL A 69 -5.99 18.21 -15.23
C VAL A 69 -7.39 17.62 -15.13
N GLY A 70 -7.59 16.60 -14.30
CA GLY A 70 -8.89 15.96 -14.10
C GLY A 70 -9.94 16.93 -13.55
N LEU A 71 -9.56 17.75 -12.56
CA LEU A 71 -10.43 18.77 -12.01
C LEU A 71 -10.76 19.87 -13.03
N PHE A 72 -9.78 20.27 -13.86
CA PHE A 72 -10.00 21.28 -14.90
C PHE A 72 -10.96 20.79 -16.00
N VAL A 73 -10.84 19.52 -16.42
CA VAL A 73 -11.63 18.95 -17.52
C VAL A 73 -13.02 18.50 -17.06
N ALA A 74 -13.11 17.83 -15.91
CA ALA A 74 -14.31 17.13 -15.46
C ALA A 74 -14.91 17.65 -14.15
N GLY A 75 -14.25 18.61 -13.48
CA GLY A 75 -14.78 19.26 -12.28
C GLY A 75 -14.86 18.34 -11.05
N TRP A 76 -15.75 18.68 -10.12
CA TRP A 76 -15.99 17.91 -8.90
C TRP A 76 -16.35 16.42 -9.10
N PRO A 77 -17.12 16.04 -10.12
CA PRO A 77 -17.41 14.62 -10.38
C PRO A 77 -16.16 13.74 -10.52
N PHE A 78 -15.06 14.27 -11.04
CA PHE A 78 -13.79 13.54 -11.12
C PHE A 78 -13.26 13.15 -9.74
N ILE A 79 -13.28 14.08 -8.78
CA ILE A 79 -12.83 13.83 -7.42
C ILE A 79 -13.74 12.81 -6.73
N VAL A 80 -15.05 12.96 -6.88
CA VAL A 80 -16.03 12.03 -6.30
C VAL A 80 -15.84 10.62 -6.86
N GLY A 81 -15.66 10.50 -8.18
CA GLY A 81 -15.43 9.21 -8.84
C GLY A 81 -14.13 8.55 -8.38
N LEU A 82 -13.04 9.31 -8.32
CA LEU A 82 -11.74 8.82 -7.85
C LEU A 82 -11.83 8.37 -6.38
N ALA A 83 -12.41 9.20 -5.50
CA ALA A 83 -12.58 8.86 -4.09
C ALA A 83 -13.46 7.62 -3.88
N ALA A 84 -14.52 7.46 -4.68
CA ALA A 84 -15.37 6.27 -4.63
C ALA A 84 -14.61 5.02 -5.09
N PHE A 85 -13.86 5.11 -6.18
CA PHE A 85 -13.04 4.01 -6.69
C PHE A 85 -11.97 3.57 -5.69
N ASP A 86 -11.18 4.53 -5.18
CA ASP A 86 -10.14 4.26 -4.19
C ASP A 86 -10.75 3.73 -2.87
N GLY A 87 -11.87 4.29 -2.44
CA GLY A 87 -12.60 3.82 -1.26
C GLY A 87 -13.06 2.36 -1.40
N LEU A 88 -13.60 1.98 -2.56
CA LEU A 88 -13.99 0.59 -2.85
C LEU A 88 -12.78 -0.35 -2.87
N LEU A 89 -11.66 0.08 -3.46
CA LEU A 89 -10.42 -0.70 -3.46
C LEU A 89 -9.87 -0.91 -2.05
N ILE A 90 -9.83 0.14 -1.23
CA ILE A 90 -9.38 0.04 0.17
C ILE A 90 -10.32 -0.86 0.96
N ALA A 91 -11.64 -0.72 0.80
CA ALA A 91 -12.62 -1.56 1.47
C ALA A 91 -12.45 -3.03 1.09
N TRP A 92 -12.31 -3.34 -0.20
CA TRP A 92 -12.04 -4.69 -0.69
C TRP A 92 -10.72 -5.24 -0.13
N PHE A 93 -9.67 -4.43 -0.12
CA PHE A 93 -8.36 -4.82 0.38
C PHE A 93 -8.39 -5.15 1.87
N LEU A 94 -9.00 -4.29 2.69
CA LEU A 94 -9.17 -4.52 4.13
C LEU A 94 -10.04 -5.74 4.41
N PHE A 95 -11.16 -5.88 3.70
CA PHE A 95 -12.03 -7.04 3.83
C PHE A 95 -11.25 -8.33 3.56
N THR A 96 -10.51 -8.38 2.44
CA THR A 96 -9.72 -9.56 2.08
C THR A 96 -8.59 -9.80 3.10
N SER A 97 -7.90 -8.76 3.56
CA SER A 97 -6.79 -8.87 4.52
C SER A 97 -7.20 -9.40 5.89
N TYR A 98 -8.40 -9.05 6.39
CA TYR A 98 -8.82 -9.41 7.74
C TYR A 98 -9.80 -10.59 7.79
N VAL A 99 -10.60 -10.77 6.74
CA VAL A 99 -11.64 -11.80 6.68
C VAL A 99 -11.18 -13.01 5.86
N CYS A 100 -10.38 -12.80 4.81
CA CYS A 100 -9.93 -13.85 3.89
C CYS A 100 -8.40 -14.01 3.94
N ASN A 101 -7.85 -14.31 5.12
CA ASN A 101 -6.40 -14.46 5.33
C ASN A 101 -5.75 -15.43 4.32
N ASP A 102 -6.43 -16.50 3.92
CA ASP A 102 -5.92 -17.50 2.96
C ASP A 102 -5.79 -16.98 1.52
N LEU A 103 -6.46 -15.86 1.17
CA LEU A 103 -6.44 -15.31 -0.19
C LEU A 103 -5.25 -14.37 -0.45
N MET A 104 -4.60 -13.89 0.62
CA MET A 104 -3.53 -12.89 0.57
C MET A 104 -2.16 -13.44 0.97
N ASP A 105 -2.03 -14.75 1.14
CA ASP A 105 -0.72 -15.38 1.24
C ASP A 105 -0.02 -15.35 -0.13
N CYS A 106 1.03 -14.53 -0.24
CA CYS A 106 2.24 -15.04 -0.89
C CYS A 106 2.57 -16.35 -0.19
#